data_AF-A0A672HPT4-F1
#
_entry.id   AF-A0A672HPT4-F1
#
_cell.length_a   1.000
_cell.length_b   1.000
_cell.length_c   1.000
_cell.angle_alpha   90.00
_cell.angle_beta   90.00
_cell.angle_gamma   90.00
#
_symmetry.space_group_name_H-M   'P 1'
#
loop_
_entity.id
_entity.type
_entity.pdbx_description
1 polymer ?
#
loop_
_entity_poly.entity_id
_entity_poly.type
_entity_poly.pdbx_seq_one_letter_code
_entity_poly.pdbx_strand_id
1 'polypeptide(L)'
;MYTVSQDCTFTKLRSDSTLRVLFSGSLRLKCKNACCQRWYFTFNGAECTGPLPIESIIYLDQGSPELNSTINIHRTSSVEGLCEGVKSGLVDVAVWVGTCADYPRGDASTGWNSVSRIIIEELPK
;
A
#
# COMPACT_ATOMS: atom_id res chain seq x y z
N MET A 1 2.38 11.31 9.53
CA MET A 1 3.59 11.31 8.67
C MET A 1 3.52 10.09 7.76
N TYR A 2 3.40 10.31 6.45
CA TYR A 2 3.34 9.28 5.42
C TYR A 2 4.75 9.06 4.85
N THR A 3 5.08 7.83 4.46
CA THR A 3 6.39 7.49 3.90
C THR A 3 6.21 6.74 2.59
N VAL A 4 6.90 7.17 1.53
CA VAL A 4 6.93 6.43 0.25
C VAL A 4 7.65 5.12 0.49
N SER A 5 7.03 4.02 0.08
CA SER A 5 7.66 2.71 0.10
C SER A 5 8.35 2.41 -1.23
N GLN A 6 7.68 2.70 -2.35
CA GLN A 6 8.20 2.47 -3.69
C GLN A 6 7.39 3.29 -4.71
N ASP A 7 8.05 3.79 -5.75
CA ASP A 7 7.46 4.58 -6.82
C ASP A 7 7.99 4.17 -8.20
N CYS A 8 7.21 4.50 -9.24
CA CYS A 8 7.50 4.22 -10.64
C CYS A 8 6.69 5.17 -11.53
N THR A 9 7.29 5.68 -12.60
CA THR A 9 6.58 6.44 -13.63
C THR A 9 6.06 5.50 -14.73
N PHE A 10 4.79 5.64 -15.08
CA PHE A 10 4.10 4.85 -16.11
C PHE A 10 3.53 5.76 -17.20
N THR A 11 3.68 5.39 -18.47
CA THR A 11 3.05 6.11 -19.58
C THR A 11 1.66 5.55 -19.84
N LYS A 12 0.63 6.29 -19.42
CA LYS A 12 -0.77 5.99 -19.71
C LYS A 12 -1.17 6.55 -21.07
N LEU A 13 -1.66 5.70 -21.96
CA LEU A 13 -1.95 6.05 -23.35
C LEU A 13 -3.32 6.69 -23.53
N ARG A 14 -4.36 6.16 -22.87
CA ARG A 14 -5.74 6.63 -23.02
C ARG A 14 -6.30 7.22 -21.74
N SER A 15 -7.10 8.28 -21.88
CA SER A 15 -7.74 8.98 -20.76
C SER A 15 -8.99 8.28 -20.23
N ASP A 16 -9.58 7.36 -21.00
CA ASP A 16 -10.80 6.62 -20.65
C ASP A 16 -10.53 5.16 -20.23
N SER A 17 -9.27 4.72 -20.28
CA SER A 17 -8.83 3.40 -19.80
C SER A 17 -8.65 3.39 -18.28
N THR A 18 -8.62 2.20 -17.69
CA THR A 18 -8.43 1.99 -16.25
C THR A 18 -7.00 1.53 -15.98
N LEU A 19 -6.38 2.00 -14.89
CA LEU A 19 -5.12 1.43 -14.43
C LEU A 19 -5.38 0.31 -13.43
N ARG A 20 -4.88 -0.90 -13.68
CA ARG A 20 -4.71 -1.94 -12.65
C ARG A 20 -3.32 -1.80 -12.06
N VAL A 21 -3.25 -1.71 -10.74
CA VAL A 21 -1.98 -1.66 -10.01
C VAL A 21 -1.91 -2.80 -9.00
N LEU A 22 -0.73 -3.39 -8.88
CA LEU A 22 -0.41 -4.42 -7.91
C LEU A 22 0.95 -4.13 -7.30
N PHE A 23 1.01 -4.01 -5.98
CA PHE A 23 2.23 -4.15 -5.22
C PHE A 23 2.28 -5.59 -4.68
N SER A 24 3.40 -6.27 -4.85
CA SER A 24 3.68 -7.56 -4.21
C SER A 24 5.03 -7.51 -3.53
N GLY A 25 5.06 -7.71 -2.22
CA GLY A 25 6.28 -7.61 -1.43
C GLY A 25 6.04 -7.91 0.05
N SER A 26 7.13 -7.97 0.81
CA SER A 26 7.05 -8.14 2.26
C SER A 26 6.45 -6.90 2.90
N LEU A 27 5.37 -7.05 3.64
CA LEU A 27 4.80 -6.04 4.52
C LEU A 27 5.13 -6.43 5.96
N ARG A 28 5.71 -5.49 6.70
CA ARG A 28 6.01 -5.67 8.12
C ARG A 28 5.16 -4.71 8.94
N LEU A 29 4.61 -5.24 10.04
CA LEU A 29 4.07 -4.45 11.12
C LEU A 29 4.53 -5.04 12.45
N LYS A 30 5.01 -4.18 13.33
CA LYS A 30 5.40 -4.52 14.70
C LYS A 30 4.80 -3.52 15.68
N CYS A 31 4.18 -4.04 16.74
CA CYS A 31 3.70 -3.22 17.85
C CYS A 31 3.51 -4.03 19.13
N LYS A 32 3.69 -3.34 20.27
CA LYS A 32 3.55 -3.94 21.60
C LYS A 32 2.09 -4.00 22.05
N ASN A 33 1.34 -2.93 21.78
CA ASN A 33 -0.11 -2.85 21.94
C ASN A 33 -0.78 -2.99 20.58
N ALA A 34 -2.11 -3.17 20.56
CA ALA A 34 -2.89 -3.15 19.33
C ALA A 34 -2.55 -1.93 18.46
N CYS A 35 -2.28 -2.17 17.18
CA CYS A 35 -1.88 -1.16 16.24
C CYS A 35 -2.37 -1.47 14.83
N CYS A 36 -2.29 -0.46 13.96
CA CYS A 36 -2.70 -0.61 12.58
C CYS A 36 -1.85 0.24 11.65
N GLN A 37 -1.56 -0.31 10.47
CA GLN A 37 -0.94 0.43 9.39
C GLN A 37 -1.61 0.13 8.04
N ARG A 38 -1.62 1.14 7.19
CA ARG A 38 -2.25 1.14 5.85
C ARG A 38 -1.17 1.25 4.78
N TRP A 39 -1.25 0.43 3.75
CA TRP A 39 -0.49 0.57 2.52
C TRP A 39 -1.42 0.94 1.39
N TYR A 40 -1.13 2.00 0.64
CA TYR A 40 -2.07 2.52 -0.36
C TYR A 40 -1.35 3.08 -1.58
N PHE A 41 -2.02 3.04 -2.73
CA PHE A 41 -1.52 3.62 -3.97
C PHE A 41 -1.92 5.08 -4.14
N THR A 42 -1.03 5.84 -4.75
CA THR A 42 -1.31 7.18 -5.29
C THR A 42 -0.93 7.27 -6.76
N PHE A 43 -1.64 8.11 -7.49
CA PHE A 43 -1.40 8.49 -8.88
C PHE A 43 -1.18 10.00 -8.93
N ASN A 44 0.02 10.44 -9.32
CA ASN A 44 0.44 11.84 -9.26
C ASN A 44 0.26 12.46 -7.86
N GLY A 45 0.58 11.67 -6.81
CA GLY A 45 0.45 12.09 -5.41
C GLY A 45 -0.97 12.09 -4.84
N ALA A 46 -2.00 11.79 -5.63
CA ALA A 46 -3.38 11.68 -5.16
C ALA A 46 -3.82 10.23 -5.02
N GLU A 47 -4.59 9.92 -3.97
CA GLU A 47 -5.23 8.61 -3.85
C GLU A 47 -6.27 8.38 -4.95
N CYS A 48 -6.52 7.11 -5.27
CA CYS A 48 -7.57 6.79 -6.22
C CYS A 48 -8.95 7.24 -5.70
N THR A 49 -9.74 7.87 -6.57
CA THR A 49 -11.09 8.35 -6.24
C THR A 49 -12.21 7.56 -6.91
N GLY A 50 -11.88 6.74 -7.91
CA GLY A 50 -12.86 5.94 -8.66
C GLY A 50 -12.34 4.52 -8.90
N PRO A 51 -13.02 3.47 -8.39
CA PRO A 51 -14.22 3.52 -7.56
C PRO A 51 -13.94 3.91 -6.09
N LEU A 52 -12.78 3.55 -5.55
CA LEU A 52 -12.37 3.77 -4.17
C LEU A 52 -10.83 3.82 -4.08
N PRO A 53 -10.25 4.30 -2.96
CA PRO A 53 -8.83 4.15 -2.70
C PRO A 53 -8.37 2.70 -2.80
N ILE A 54 -7.15 2.50 -3.33
CA ILE A 54 -6.54 1.18 -3.45
C ILE A 54 -5.60 0.99 -2.27
N GLU A 55 -5.98 0.13 -1.33
CA GLU A 55 -5.26 -0.04 -0.07
C GLU A 55 -5.34 -1.46 0.50
N SER A 56 -4.36 -1.79 1.34
CA SER A 56 -4.41 -2.92 2.26
C SER A 56 -4.12 -2.41 3.67
N ILE A 57 -4.91 -2.86 4.63
CA ILE A 57 -4.76 -2.54 6.04
C ILE A 57 -4.27 -3.78 6.78
N ILE A 58 -3.28 -3.60 7.64
CA ILE A 58 -2.84 -4.62 8.59
C ILE A 58 -3.12 -4.11 9.99
N TYR A 59 -3.98 -4.84 10.70
CA TYR A 59 -4.17 -4.73 12.13
C TYR A 59 -3.37 -5.83 12.83
N LEU A 60 -2.72 -5.49 13.94
CA LEU A 60 -2.19 -6.46 14.88
C LEU A 60 -2.73 -6.14 16.26
N ASP A 61 -3.16 -7.17 16.98
CA ASP A 61 -3.43 -7.06 18.40
C ASP A 61 -2.13 -7.06 19.21
N GLN A 62 -2.23 -6.80 20.51
CA GLN A 62 -1.14 -7.00 21.44
C GLN A 62 -0.66 -8.46 21.48
N GLY A 63 0.63 -8.64 21.75
CA GLY A 63 1.17 -9.96 22.06
C GLY A 63 0.61 -10.51 23.38
N SER A 64 1.09 -11.70 23.79
CA SER A 64 0.73 -12.27 25.09
C SER A 64 1.21 -11.34 26.22
N PRO A 65 0.29 -10.79 27.04
CA PRO A 65 0.67 -9.95 28.17
C PRO A 65 1.44 -10.75 29.22
N GLU A 66 1.02 -12.00 29.46
CA GLU A 66 1.62 -12.94 30.42
C GLU A 66 3.08 -13.26 30.07
N LEU A 67 3.39 -13.36 28.78
CA LEU A 67 4.73 -13.66 28.29
C LEU A 67 5.54 -12.39 27.91
N ASN A 68 4.97 -11.20 28.14
CA ASN A 68 5.54 -9.91 27.70
C ASN A 68 6.04 -9.95 26.24
N SER A 69 5.23 -10.53 25.35
CA SER A 69 5.61 -10.75 23.96
C SER A 69 5.12 -9.62 23.04
N THR A 70 5.62 -9.60 21.81
CA THR A 70 5.29 -8.59 20.79
C THR A 70 5.09 -9.30 19.46
N ILE A 71 4.08 -8.88 18.70
CA ILE A 71 3.86 -9.39 17.34
C ILE A 71 4.72 -8.57 16.37
N ASN A 72 5.46 -9.26 15.51
CA ASN A 72 6.33 -8.67 14.49
C ASN A 72 6.18 -9.48 13.21
N ILE A 73 5.12 -9.22 12.45
CA ILE A 73 4.87 -9.98 11.23
C ILE A 73 5.82 -9.52 10.12
N HIS A 74 6.32 -10.47 9.34
CA HIS A 74 7.03 -10.23 8.09
C HIS A 74 6.40 -11.16 7.07
N ARG A 75 5.47 -10.64 6.27
CA ARG A 75 4.69 -11.48 5.35
C ARG A 75 4.65 -10.86 3.97
N THR A 76 4.93 -11.66 2.96
CA THR A 76 4.64 -11.28 1.58
C THR A 76 3.12 -11.15 1.43
N SER A 77 2.70 -9.95 1.02
CA SER A 77 1.30 -9.59 0.81
C SER A 77 1.18 -8.78 -0.47
N SER A 78 -0.05 -8.59 -0.92
CA SER A 78 -0.38 -7.71 -2.04
C SER A 78 -1.20 -6.50 -1.59
N VAL A 79 -1.01 -5.41 -2.33
CA VAL A 79 -1.92 -4.26 -2.37
C VAL A 79 -2.34 -4.16 -3.83
N GLU A 80 -3.62 -4.24 -4.14
CA GLU A 80 -4.08 -4.33 -5.52
C GLU A 80 -5.41 -3.63 -5.71
N GLY A 81 -5.60 -3.02 -6.88
CA GLY A 81 -6.90 -2.52 -7.27
C GLY A 81 -6.91 -1.91 -8.67
N LEU A 82 -8.08 -1.34 -9.00
CA LEU A 82 -8.35 -0.63 -10.23
C LEU A 82 -8.54 0.85 -9.94
N CYS A 83 -7.95 1.72 -10.76
CA CYS A 83 -8.18 3.16 -10.68
C CYS A 83 -8.63 3.75 -12.01
N GLU A 84 -9.82 4.34 -11.98
CA GLU A 84 -10.45 5.07 -13.07
C GLU A 84 -10.17 6.57 -12.97
N GLY A 85 -10.40 7.30 -14.07
CA GLY A 85 -10.32 8.77 -14.08
C GLY A 85 -8.90 9.35 -14.11
N VAL A 86 -7.86 8.52 -14.02
CA VAL A 86 -6.46 8.94 -14.23
C VAL A 86 -6.29 9.42 -15.68
N LYS A 87 -5.74 10.62 -15.88
CA LYS A 87 -5.53 11.19 -17.22
C LYS A 87 -4.37 10.50 -17.97
N SER A 88 -4.46 10.45 -19.30
CA SER A 88 -3.35 10.00 -20.15
C SER A 88 -2.12 10.92 -20.00
N GLY A 89 -0.94 10.35 -20.21
CA GLY A 89 0.35 11.01 -20.04
C GLY A 89 1.28 10.22 -19.14
N LEU A 90 2.34 10.86 -18.66
CA LEU A 90 3.17 10.30 -17.60
C LEU A 90 2.39 10.34 -16.28
N VAL A 91 2.34 9.21 -15.60
CA VAL A 91 1.67 9.04 -14.31
C VAL A 91 2.69 8.51 -13.32
N ASP A 92 2.91 9.25 -12.24
CA ASP A 92 3.72 8.79 -11.13
C ASP A 92 2.85 7.92 -10.22
N VAL A 93 3.17 6.64 -10.18
CA VAL A 93 2.48 5.64 -9.36
C VAL A 93 3.38 5.29 -8.19
N ALA A 94 2.86 5.44 -6.98
CA ALA A 94 3.60 5.16 -5.76
C ALA A 94 2.76 4.40 -4.75
N VAL A 95 3.41 3.52 -3.98
CA VAL A 95 2.82 2.88 -2.81
C VAL A 95 3.36 3.55 -1.55
N TRP A 96 2.46 3.89 -0.64
CA TRP A 96 2.74 4.65 0.58
C TRP A 96 2.37 3.86 1.82
N VAL A 97 3.06 4.15 2.92
CA VAL A 97 2.70 3.68 4.26
C VAL A 97 2.05 4.84 5.03
N GLY A 98 0.80 4.62 5.46
CA GLY A 98 -0.01 5.57 6.21
C GLY A 98 -0.58 4.97 7.48
N THR A 99 -1.07 5.81 8.38
CA THR A 99 -1.68 5.38 9.65
C THR A 99 -3.18 5.14 9.45
N CYS A 100 -3.74 4.13 10.13
CA CYS A 100 -5.18 3.90 10.15
C CYS A 100 -5.90 4.96 11.00
N ALA A 101 -7.20 5.17 10.78
CA ALA A 101 -7.97 6.18 11.52
C ALA A 101 -8.14 5.84 13.01
N ASP A 102 -8.44 4.58 13.34
CA ASP A 102 -8.96 4.19 14.67
C ASP A 102 -7.94 3.47 15.57
N TYR A 103 -6.67 3.40 15.17
CA TYR A 103 -5.66 2.62 15.88
C TYR A 103 -4.30 3.33 15.93
N PRO A 104 -3.51 3.12 17.00
CA PRO A 104 -2.15 3.64 17.08
C PRO A 104 -1.26 3.19 15.92
N ARG A 105 -0.32 4.05 15.56
CA ARG A 105 0.73 3.74 14.59
C ARG A 105 1.65 2.63 15.13
N GLY A 106 1.95 1.65 14.28
CA GLY A 106 3.00 0.66 14.53
C GLY A 106 4.33 1.00 13.86
N ASP A 107 5.34 0.18 14.11
CA ASP A 107 6.59 0.19 13.35
C ASP A 107 6.38 -0.66 12.08
N ALA A 108 6.30 0.03 10.94
CA ALA A 108 5.97 -0.56 9.66
C ALA A 108 7.09 -0.34 8.64
N SER A 109 7.33 -1.36 7.82
CA SER A 109 8.28 -1.30 6.71
C SER A 109 7.86 -2.21 5.57
N THR A 110 8.45 -2.00 4.40
CA THR A 110 8.22 -2.79 3.19
C THR A 110 9.52 -3.40 2.67
N GLY A 111 9.44 -4.54 1.99
CA GLY A 111 10.55 -5.12 1.23
C GLY A 111 11.74 -5.64 2.04
N TRP A 112 11.58 -5.91 3.34
CA TRP A 112 12.69 -6.41 4.15
C TRP A 112 13.13 -7.82 3.71
N ASN A 113 14.39 -7.93 3.28
CA ASN A 113 15.06 -9.18 2.86
C ASN A 113 14.26 -9.99 1.81
N SER A 114 13.45 -9.31 1.01
CA SER A 114 12.59 -9.92 -0.01
C SER A 114 12.35 -8.94 -1.16
N VAL A 115 12.24 -9.47 -2.38
CA VAL A 115 12.00 -8.66 -3.57
C VAL A 115 10.58 -8.12 -3.54
N SER A 116 10.45 -6.81 -3.79
CA SER A 116 9.17 -6.14 -3.97
C SER A 116 8.99 -5.69 -5.41
N ARG A 117 7.76 -5.75 -5.92
CA ARG A 117 7.41 -5.37 -7.28
C ARG A 117 6.15 -4.51 -7.29
N ILE A 118 6.18 -3.45 -8.08
CA ILE A 118 4.98 -2.76 -8.55
C ILE A 118 4.73 -3.21 -9.99
N ILE A 119 3.51 -3.61 -10.29
CA ILE A 119 3.01 -3.94 -11.62
C ILE A 119 1.89 -2.96 -11.94
N ILE A 120 1.95 -2.36 -13.13
CA ILE A 120 0.99 -1.36 -13.61
C ILE A 120 0.54 -1.82 -14.99
N GLU A 121 -0.76 -1.95 -15.18
CA GLU A 121 -1.37 -2.36 -16.45
C GLU A 121 -2.45 -1.36 -16.83
N GLU A 122 -2.45 -0.93 -18.09
CA GLU A 122 -3.53 -0.11 -18.64
C GLU A 122 -4.57 -1.00 -19.32
N LEU A 123 -5.74 -1.11 -18.69
CA LEU A 123 -6.85 -1.90 -19.21
C LEU A 123 -7.70 -1.06 -20.17
N PRO A 124 -7.95 -1.54 -21.41
CA PRO A 124 -8.96 -0.93 -22.26
C PRO A 124 -10.32 -0.89 -21.55
N LYS A 125 -11.08 0.13 -21.90
CA LYS A 125 -12.50 0.17 -21.60
C LYS A 125 -13.24 -0.87 -22.44
#